data_AF-A0A7Y7NK85-F1
#
_entry.id   AF-A0A7Y7NK85-F1
#
_cell.length_a   1.000
_cell.length_b   1.000
_cell.length_c   1.000
_cell.angle_alpha   90.00
_cell.angle_beta   90.00
_cell.angle_gamma   90.00
#
_symmetry.space_group_name_H-M   'P 1'
#
loop_
_entity.id
_entity.type
_entity.pdbx_description
1 polymer ?
#
loop_
_entity_poly.entity_id
_entity_poly.type
_entity_poly.pdbx_seq_one_letter_code
_entity_poly.pdbx_strand_id
1 'polypeptide(L)'
;MGKIESFTVSPTENARVGRSSIAEFLYEHIQSMKATNKPEYTAIITESEKLYNEVFSDISQRKQNLSKQVNLTKDVNDVKDEYFDLIDAFDAALILKFKKNSKEQKEVFPKGLSIFKKATIETIKEDMELMEKQGQKFDTALGSAFAVGFKNVKLKYLDTFNKQKSTQTQVKSIIPDYKTKKKLIDKQILKNICTIILSNPDQPDVLLTLFNDKLITPHRKTKTNDDNQLYLLKILAATHIAANFTFTSKDVLLITNNSSTVSIFYYAAATADAAVPATLHEILPDEEVEIAASTLGTGNKYIIFVNKDTTADVEVEIAFI
;
A
#
# COMPACT_ATOMS: atom_id res chain seq x y z
N MET A 1 -33.93 -4.28 -30.57
CA MET A 1 -32.59 -4.02 -31.16
C MET A 1 -31.55 -3.70 -30.08
N GLY A 2 -31.61 -4.31 -28.90
CA GLY A 2 -30.46 -4.42 -28.00
C GLY A 2 -29.97 -5.85 -28.11
N LYS A 3 -28.70 -6.08 -28.51
CA LYS A 3 -28.03 -7.41 -28.53
C LYS A 3 -26.66 -7.47 -29.23
N ILE A 4 -26.08 -6.37 -29.73
CA ILE A 4 -24.69 -6.39 -30.26
C ILE A 4 -23.73 -5.70 -29.28
N GLU A 5 -24.10 -4.54 -28.74
CA GLU A 5 -23.26 -3.75 -27.82
C GLU A 5 -22.83 -4.53 -26.57
N SER A 6 -23.67 -5.44 -26.05
CA SER A 6 -23.34 -6.28 -24.89
C SER A 6 -22.27 -7.34 -25.16
N PHE A 7 -22.03 -7.72 -26.42
CA PHE A 7 -21.00 -8.70 -26.80
C PHE A 7 -19.66 -8.04 -27.15
N THR A 8 -19.60 -6.72 -27.30
CA THR A 8 -18.37 -5.97 -27.61
C THR A 8 -17.72 -5.34 -26.37
N VAL A 9 -18.41 -5.36 -25.23
CA VAL A 9 -17.94 -4.84 -23.94
C VAL A 9 -17.25 -5.97 -23.19
N SER A 10 -16.06 -5.72 -22.64
CA SER A 10 -15.34 -6.78 -21.92
C SER A 10 -16.11 -7.14 -20.64
N PRO A 11 -16.20 -8.43 -20.25
CA PRO A 11 -16.90 -8.85 -19.03
C PRO A 11 -16.35 -8.17 -17.77
N THR A 12 -15.08 -7.79 -17.80
CA THR A 12 -14.30 -7.13 -16.73
C THR A 12 -14.25 -5.60 -16.89
N GLU A 13 -14.94 -5.01 -17.86
CA GLU A 13 -14.96 -3.56 -18.12
C GLU A 13 -15.79 -2.80 -17.08
N ASN A 14 -16.86 -3.43 -16.59
CA ASN A 14 -17.73 -2.87 -15.56
C ASN A 14 -17.51 -3.51 -14.17
N ALA A 15 -16.71 -4.57 -14.09
CA ALA A 15 -16.32 -5.18 -12.82
C ALA A 15 -15.01 -4.52 -12.33
N ARG A 16 -15.02 -3.90 -11.14
CA ARG A 16 -13.79 -3.55 -10.43
C ARG A 16 -13.24 -4.84 -9.83
N VAL A 17 -12.51 -5.60 -10.64
CA VAL A 17 -11.87 -6.86 -10.22
C VAL A 17 -10.47 -6.54 -9.71
N GLY A 18 -10.18 -6.88 -8.45
CA GLY A 18 -8.85 -6.73 -7.83
C GLY A 18 -7.75 -7.45 -8.63
N ARG A 19 -6.48 -7.02 -8.46
CA ARG A 19 -5.37 -7.52 -9.28
C ARG A 19 -5.18 -9.04 -9.18
N SER A 20 -5.26 -9.55 -7.96
CA SER A 20 -5.18 -10.98 -7.66
C SER A 20 -6.35 -11.74 -8.27
N SER A 21 -7.57 -11.20 -8.17
CA SER A 21 -8.79 -11.80 -8.70
C SER A 21 -8.81 -11.89 -10.23
N ILE A 22 -8.23 -10.91 -10.96
CA ILE A 22 -8.05 -11.00 -12.42
C ILE A 22 -7.05 -12.10 -12.81
N ALA A 23 -5.94 -12.20 -12.08
CA ALA A 23 -4.93 -13.23 -12.34
C ALA A 23 -5.49 -14.63 -12.05
N GLU A 24 -6.24 -14.79 -10.96
CA GLU A 24 -6.91 -16.03 -10.57
C GLU A 24 -8.01 -16.42 -11.56
N PHE A 25 -8.83 -15.46 -12.00
CA PHE A 25 -9.83 -15.68 -13.05
C PHE A 25 -9.19 -16.19 -14.35
N LEU A 26 -8.13 -15.53 -14.82
CA LEU A 26 -7.44 -15.94 -16.04
C LEU A 26 -6.80 -17.33 -15.87
N TYR A 27 -6.24 -17.62 -14.70
CA TYR A 27 -5.66 -18.92 -14.38
C TYR A 27 -6.70 -20.04 -14.40
N GLU A 28 -7.82 -19.89 -13.69
CA GLU A 28 -8.89 -20.88 -13.67
C GLU A 28 -9.43 -21.13 -15.08
N HIS A 29 -9.65 -20.07 -15.86
CA HIS A 29 -10.09 -20.19 -17.24
C HIS A 29 -9.09 -20.99 -18.11
N ILE A 30 -7.79 -20.73 -17.97
CA ILE A 30 -6.73 -21.49 -18.65
C ILE A 30 -6.79 -22.97 -18.24
N GLN A 31 -6.91 -23.28 -16.94
CA GLN A 31 -6.97 -24.67 -16.47
C GLN A 31 -8.20 -25.39 -17.01
N SER A 32 -9.36 -24.74 -17.00
CA SER A 32 -10.59 -25.30 -17.57
C SER A 32 -10.46 -25.56 -19.07
N MET A 33 -9.89 -24.64 -19.84
CA MET A 33 -9.63 -24.87 -21.27
C MET A 33 -8.66 -26.03 -21.51
N LYS A 34 -7.57 -26.12 -20.74
CA LYS A 34 -6.62 -27.24 -20.82
C LYS A 34 -7.28 -28.58 -20.51
N ALA A 35 -8.16 -28.63 -19.51
CA ALA A 35 -8.86 -29.84 -19.11
C ALA A 35 -9.76 -30.41 -20.22
N THR A 36 -10.28 -29.56 -21.12
CA THR A 36 -11.07 -30.02 -22.28
C THR A 36 -10.26 -30.70 -23.37
N ASN A 37 -8.94 -30.47 -23.41
CA ASN A 37 -8.00 -31.03 -24.40
C ASN A 37 -8.43 -30.85 -25.88
N LYS A 38 -9.04 -29.70 -26.19
CA LYS A 38 -9.52 -29.37 -27.54
C LYS A 38 -8.43 -28.64 -28.36
N PRO A 39 -8.02 -29.15 -29.54
CA PRO A 39 -6.96 -28.55 -30.36
C PRO A 39 -7.20 -27.09 -30.72
N GLU A 40 -8.46 -26.70 -30.98
CA GLU A 40 -8.87 -25.34 -31.32
C GLU A 40 -8.57 -24.29 -30.23
N TYR A 41 -8.39 -24.71 -28.96
CA TYR A 41 -8.09 -23.81 -27.85
C TYR A 41 -6.59 -23.57 -27.65
N THR A 42 -5.73 -24.33 -28.31
CA THR A 42 -4.26 -24.29 -28.09
C THR A 42 -3.68 -22.88 -28.22
N ALA A 43 -4.10 -22.13 -29.25
CA ALA A 43 -3.59 -20.78 -29.50
C ALA A 43 -4.03 -19.78 -28.42
N ILE A 44 -5.30 -19.82 -28.02
CA ILE A 44 -5.85 -18.91 -27.01
C ILE A 44 -5.35 -19.25 -25.59
N ILE A 45 -5.12 -20.54 -25.30
CA ILE A 45 -4.45 -20.98 -24.07
C ILE A 45 -3.05 -20.36 -23.99
N THR A 46 -2.25 -20.53 -25.05
CA THR A 46 -0.86 -20.03 -25.09
C THR A 46 -0.78 -18.51 -24.89
N GLU A 47 -1.64 -17.75 -25.55
CA GLU A 47 -1.69 -16.29 -25.41
C GLU A 47 -2.13 -15.86 -24.00
N SER A 48 -3.12 -16.55 -23.44
CA SER A 48 -3.63 -16.28 -22.09
C SER A 48 -2.59 -16.59 -21.02
N GLU A 49 -1.85 -17.69 -21.17
CA GLU A 49 -0.76 -18.06 -20.27
C GLU A 49 0.36 -17.02 -20.25
N LYS A 50 0.71 -16.47 -21.41
CA LYS A 50 1.69 -15.40 -21.51
C LYS A 50 1.26 -14.18 -20.69
N LEU A 51 0.01 -13.73 -20.88
CA LEU A 51 -0.54 -12.59 -20.14
C LEU A 51 -0.67 -12.88 -18.64
N TYR A 52 -1.10 -14.08 -18.27
CA TYR A 52 -1.14 -14.53 -16.88
C TYR A 52 0.24 -14.46 -16.22
N ASN A 53 1.27 -15.03 -16.86
CA ASN A 53 2.62 -15.02 -16.32
C ASN A 53 3.19 -13.61 -16.18
N GLU A 54 2.93 -12.72 -17.14
CA GLU A 54 3.35 -11.31 -17.08
C GLU A 54 2.69 -10.55 -15.91
N VAL A 55 1.41 -10.83 -15.62
CA VAL A 55 0.66 -10.19 -14.53
C VAL A 55 1.03 -10.76 -13.17
N PHE A 56 1.16 -12.09 -13.09
CA PHE A 56 1.60 -12.78 -11.87
C PHE A 56 3.02 -12.35 -11.47
N SER A 57 3.92 -12.20 -12.45
CA SER A 57 5.26 -11.67 -12.24
C SER A 57 5.22 -10.25 -11.66
N ASP A 58 4.39 -9.36 -12.21
CA ASP A 58 4.24 -7.99 -11.70
C ASP A 58 3.69 -7.96 -10.27
N ILE A 59 2.66 -8.76 -9.98
CA ILE A 59 2.08 -8.87 -8.63
C ILE A 59 3.17 -9.34 -7.66
N SER A 60 3.92 -10.38 -8.02
CA SER A 60 5.01 -10.90 -7.21
C SER A 60 6.12 -9.87 -6.99
N GLN A 61 6.53 -9.15 -8.05
CA GLN A 61 7.54 -8.11 -7.98
C GLN A 61 7.07 -6.93 -7.11
N ARG A 62 5.80 -6.52 -7.23
CA ARG A 62 5.20 -5.50 -6.35
C ARG A 62 5.24 -5.94 -4.90
N LYS A 63 4.81 -7.17 -4.58
CA LYS A 63 4.84 -7.71 -3.21
C LYS A 63 6.26 -7.70 -2.64
N GLN A 64 7.25 -8.15 -3.42
CA GLN A 64 8.65 -8.11 -3.02
C GLN A 64 9.14 -6.68 -2.78
N ASN A 65 8.80 -5.74 -3.66
CA ASN A 65 9.22 -4.34 -3.54
C ASN A 65 8.52 -3.63 -2.38
N LEU A 66 7.24 -3.94 -2.10
CA LEU A 66 6.51 -3.44 -0.93
C LEU A 66 7.16 -3.96 0.36
N SER A 67 7.44 -5.27 0.44
CA SER A 67 8.14 -5.85 1.60
C SER A 67 9.51 -5.18 1.83
N LYS A 68 10.29 -4.97 0.76
CA LYS A 68 11.55 -4.22 0.83
C LYS A 68 11.33 -2.77 1.30
N GLN A 69 10.30 -2.10 0.81
CA GLN A 69 9.97 -0.72 1.22
C GLN A 69 9.63 -0.64 2.71
N VAL A 70 8.88 -1.60 3.25
CA VAL A 70 8.55 -1.66 4.69
C VAL A 70 9.81 -1.82 5.51
N ASN A 71 10.69 -2.77 5.15
CA ASN A 71 11.96 -2.99 5.84
C ASN A 71 12.86 -1.75 5.80
N LEU A 72 13.01 -1.12 4.63
CA LEU A 72 13.79 0.11 4.49
C LEU A 72 13.20 1.28 5.28
N THR A 73 11.88 1.31 5.44
CA THR A 73 11.22 2.34 6.28
C THR A 73 11.55 2.13 7.75
N LYS A 74 11.56 0.88 8.21
CA LYS A 74 12.04 0.52 9.55
C LYS A 74 13.50 0.93 9.72
N ASP A 75 14.37 0.56 8.78
CA ASP A 75 15.80 0.90 8.85
C ASP A 75 16.01 2.43 8.93
N VAL A 76 15.22 3.24 8.20
CA VAL A 76 15.29 4.71 8.30
C VAL A 76 14.90 5.19 9.70
N ASN A 77 13.87 4.62 10.31
CA ASN A 77 13.45 4.95 11.67
C ASN A 77 14.50 4.53 12.70
N ASP A 78 15.08 3.33 12.57
CA ASP A 78 16.12 2.82 13.47
C ASP A 78 17.37 3.74 13.44
N VAL A 79 17.75 4.25 12.26
CA VAL A 79 18.85 5.22 12.13
C VAL A 79 18.50 6.59 12.72
N LYS A 80 17.22 6.98 12.64
CA LYS A 80 16.74 8.21 13.28
C LYS A 80 16.74 8.10 14.80
N ASP A 81 16.41 6.94 15.35
CA ASP A 81 16.50 6.70 16.79
C ASP A 81 17.97 6.70 17.25
N GLU A 82 18.87 6.08 16.49
CA GLU A 82 20.33 6.15 16.73
C GLU A 82 20.86 7.60 16.73
N TYR A 83 20.31 8.46 15.86
CA TYR A 83 20.62 9.88 15.86
C TYR A 83 20.13 10.60 17.13
N PHE A 84 18.94 10.28 17.61
CA PHE A 84 18.39 10.87 18.83
C PHE A 84 19.16 10.42 20.08
N ASP A 85 19.54 9.16 20.16
CA ASP A 85 20.41 8.66 21.23
C ASP A 85 21.75 9.39 21.25
N LEU A 86 22.31 9.69 20.07
CA LEU A 86 23.55 10.43 19.95
C LEU A 86 23.40 11.92 20.34
N ILE A 87 22.26 12.55 20.01
CA ILE A 87 21.92 13.89 20.52
C ILE A 87 21.87 13.89 22.05
N ASP A 88 21.27 12.87 22.66
CA ASP A 88 21.11 12.77 24.11
C ASP A 88 22.44 12.61 24.82
N ALA A 89 23.30 11.75 24.28
CA ALA A 89 24.67 11.62 24.76
C ALA A 89 25.46 12.93 24.60
N PHE A 90 25.27 13.65 23.49
CA PHE A 90 25.96 14.91 23.24
C PHE A 90 25.51 16.03 24.17
N ASP A 91 24.20 16.15 24.40
CA ASP A 91 23.62 17.10 25.36
C ASP A 91 24.11 16.82 26.79
N ALA A 92 24.13 15.55 27.20
CA ALA A 92 24.64 15.15 28.50
C ALA A 92 26.12 15.54 28.68
N ALA A 93 26.96 15.32 27.65
CA ALA A 93 28.36 15.72 27.65
C ALA A 93 28.53 17.24 27.72
N LEU A 94 27.72 18.01 26.97
CA LEU A 94 27.71 19.47 27.02
C LEU A 94 27.32 19.99 28.40
N ILE A 95 26.27 19.43 29.02
CA ILE A 95 25.84 19.81 30.37
C ILE A 95 26.94 19.50 31.40
N LEU A 96 27.58 18.34 31.30
CA LEU A 96 28.66 17.95 32.22
C LEU A 96 29.86 18.90 32.11
N LYS A 97 30.21 19.31 30.89
CA LYS A 97 31.39 20.15 30.63
C LYS A 97 31.16 21.65 30.87
N PHE A 98 30.02 22.16 30.41
CA PHE A 98 29.75 23.60 30.33
C PHE A 98 28.59 24.07 31.21
N LYS A 99 27.87 23.14 31.87
CA LYS A 99 26.64 23.34 32.64
C LYS A 99 25.40 23.56 31.77
N LYS A 100 24.24 23.23 32.34
CA LYS A 100 22.94 23.45 31.71
C LYS A 100 22.69 24.94 31.47
N ASN A 101 22.09 25.26 30.32
CA ASN A 101 21.80 26.60 29.80
C ASN A 101 23.03 27.47 29.53
N SER A 102 24.21 26.88 29.39
CA SER A 102 25.43 27.60 29.01
C SER A 102 25.32 28.18 27.59
N LYS A 103 26.24 29.08 27.25
CA LYS A 103 26.31 29.66 25.90
C LYS A 103 26.61 28.57 24.87
N GLU A 104 27.48 27.63 25.20
CA GLU A 104 27.89 26.50 24.37
C GLU A 104 26.71 25.57 24.09
N GLN A 105 25.93 25.21 25.10
CA GLN A 105 24.74 24.36 24.91
C GLN A 105 23.70 25.05 24.01
N LYS A 106 23.47 26.36 24.21
CA LYS A 106 22.56 27.14 23.35
C LYS A 106 23.09 27.32 21.92
N GLU A 107 24.41 27.33 21.75
CA GLU A 107 25.04 27.39 20.44
C GLU A 107 24.90 26.07 19.66
N VAL A 108 25.03 24.94 20.35
CA VAL A 108 24.78 23.63 19.75
C VAL A 108 23.31 23.47 19.38
N PHE A 109 22.40 23.86 20.28
CA PHE A 109 20.96 23.74 20.09
C PHE A 109 20.27 25.11 19.98
N PRO A 110 20.49 25.88 18.91
CA PRO A 110 20.00 27.26 18.79
C PRO A 110 18.47 27.36 18.73
N LYS A 111 17.83 26.32 18.18
CA LYS A 111 16.37 26.18 18.13
C LYS A 111 15.80 25.42 19.33
N GLY A 112 16.65 25.04 20.29
CA GLY A 112 16.30 24.19 21.44
C GLY A 112 16.36 22.70 21.14
N LEU A 113 16.76 21.91 22.14
CA LEU A 113 16.97 20.46 22.06
C LEU A 113 15.73 19.70 21.56
N SER A 114 14.53 20.12 21.98
CA SER A 114 13.28 19.47 21.59
C SER A 114 12.98 19.52 20.11
N ILE A 115 13.53 20.49 19.37
CA ILE A 115 13.33 20.59 17.92
C ILE A 115 14.18 19.53 17.21
N PHE A 116 15.41 19.33 17.66
CA PHE A 116 16.29 18.28 17.14
C PHE A 116 15.75 16.87 17.41
N LYS A 117 15.15 16.64 18.60
CA LYS A 117 14.49 15.36 18.93
C LYS A 117 13.15 15.13 18.20
N LYS A 118 12.64 16.13 17.48
CA LYS A 118 11.39 16.04 16.72
C LYS A 118 11.61 16.20 15.21
N ALA A 119 12.86 16.07 14.75
CA ALA A 119 13.19 16.19 13.34
C ALA A 119 12.35 15.23 12.48
N THR A 120 11.78 15.76 11.40
CA THR A 120 11.04 14.96 10.42
C THR A 120 12.02 14.41 9.38
N ILE A 121 11.57 13.46 8.55
CA ILE A 121 12.38 12.93 7.43
C ILE A 121 12.89 14.04 6.50
N GLU A 122 12.14 15.14 6.40
CA GLU A 122 12.47 16.30 5.57
C GLU A 122 13.56 17.18 6.20
N THR A 123 13.56 17.35 7.53
CA THR A 123 14.50 18.26 8.22
C THR A 123 15.73 17.56 8.79
N ILE A 124 15.63 16.25 9.06
CA ILE A 124 16.66 15.49 9.79
C ILE A 124 18.01 15.48 9.09
N LYS A 125 18.04 15.57 7.75
CA LYS A 125 19.28 15.66 7.00
C LYS A 125 20.07 16.93 7.37
N GLU A 126 19.39 18.08 7.36
CA GLU A 126 20.01 19.36 7.70
C GLU A 126 20.44 19.38 9.18
N ASP A 127 19.62 18.79 10.05
CA ASP A 127 19.93 18.67 11.48
C ASP A 127 21.14 17.76 11.74
N MET A 128 21.29 16.64 11.03
CA MET A 128 22.47 15.77 11.10
C MET A 128 23.73 16.47 10.57
N GLU A 129 23.62 17.24 9.49
CA GLU A 129 24.74 18.04 8.98
C GLU A 129 25.18 19.14 9.97
N LEU A 130 24.21 19.77 10.65
CA LEU A 130 24.51 20.74 11.70
C LEU A 130 25.19 20.05 12.90
N MET A 131 24.67 18.92 13.36
CA MET A 131 25.24 18.20 14.50
C MET A 131 26.64 17.65 14.22
N GLU A 132 26.94 17.20 13.00
CA GLU A 132 28.30 16.83 12.61
C GLU A 132 29.26 18.02 12.75
N LYS A 133 28.86 19.20 12.27
CA LYS A 133 29.66 20.43 12.40
C LYS A 133 29.84 20.84 13.86
N GLN A 134 28.79 20.72 14.68
CA GLN A 134 28.89 21.00 16.12
C GLN A 134 29.80 20.00 16.83
N GLY A 135 29.71 18.71 16.49
CA GLY A 135 30.61 17.68 16.99
C GLY A 135 32.07 18.00 16.67
N GLN A 136 32.38 18.44 15.45
CA GLN A 136 33.72 18.89 15.05
C GLN A 136 34.17 20.13 15.82
N LYS A 137 33.27 21.10 16.00
CA LYS A 137 33.57 22.35 16.71
C LYS A 137 33.95 22.10 18.18
N PHE A 138 33.26 21.18 18.85
CA PHE A 138 33.48 20.87 20.26
C PHE A 138 34.40 19.67 20.48
N ASP A 139 35.06 19.16 19.44
CA ASP A 139 35.93 17.98 19.46
C ASP A 139 37.01 18.08 20.55
N THR A 140 37.77 19.18 20.60
CA THR A 140 38.81 19.38 21.63
C THR A 140 38.26 19.35 23.06
N ALA A 141 37.01 19.73 23.28
CA ALA A 141 36.41 19.84 24.60
C ALA A 141 35.68 18.57 25.05
N LEU A 142 35.10 17.82 24.12
CA LEU A 142 34.18 16.69 24.37
C LEU A 142 34.68 15.36 23.77
N GLY A 143 35.72 15.39 22.94
CA GLY A 143 36.30 14.25 22.24
C GLY A 143 35.70 14.01 20.85
N SER A 144 36.47 13.31 20.01
CA SER A 144 36.16 13.12 18.58
C SER A 144 35.06 12.11 18.30
N ALA A 145 34.67 11.34 19.33
CA ALA A 145 33.62 10.33 19.24
C ALA A 145 32.30 10.91 18.73
N PHE A 146 31.92 12.13 19.13
CA PHE A 146 30.68 12.77 18.68
C PHE A 146 30.75 13.20 17.22
N ALA A 147 31.85 13.83 16.79
CA ALA A 147 32.06 14.21 15.40
C ALA A 147 32.00 12.99 14.47
N VAL A 148 32.67 11.90 14.85
CA VAL A 148 32.67 10.62 14.12
C VAL A 148 31.28 9.97 14.15
N GLY A 149 30.63 9.95 15.32
CA GLY A 149 29.28 9.40 15.49
C GLY A 149 28.26 10.08 14.57
N PHE A 150 28.18 11.42 14.61
CA PHE A 150 27.22 12.17 13.79
C PHE A 150 27.51 11.99 12.29
N LYS A 151 28.78 11.97 11.88
CA LYS A 151 29.16 11.68 10.50
C LYS A 151 28.69 10.29 10.06
N ASN A 152 28.92 9.26 10.89
CA ASN A 152 28.55 7.89 10.56
C ASN A 152 27.03 7.71 10.47
N VAL A 153 26.29 8.23 11.45
CA VAL A 153 24.82 8.19 11.45
C VAL A 153 24.26 8.93 10.24
N LYS A 154 24.81 10.10 9.88
CA LYS A 154 24.41 10.84 8.66
C LYS A 154 24.63 10.01 7.39
N LEU A 155 25.79 9.39 7.24
CA LEU A 155 26.09 8.56 6.07
C LEU A 155 25.16 7.35 5.97
N LYS A 156 24.89 6.69 7.10
CA LYS A 156 23.93 5.59 7.22
C LYS A 156 22.52 6.03 6.85
N TYR A 157 22.08 7.19 7.35
CA TYR A 157 20.78 7.76 7.01
C TYR A 157 20.64 8.03 5.52
N LEU A 158 21.63 8.68 4.90
CA LEU A 158 21.60 9.00 3.47
C LEU A 158 21.55 7.74 2.60
N ASP A 159 22.34 6.72 2.91
CA ASP A 159 22.32 5.45 2.19
C ASP A 159 20.95 4.75 2.29
N THR A 160 20.44 4.57 3.51
CA THR A 160 19.15 3.92 3.74
C THR A 160 17.99 4.71 3.13
N PHE A 161 17.97 6.03 3.30
CA PHE A 161 16.92 6.90 2.74
C PHE A 161 16.91 6.88 1.21
N ASN A 162 18.08 6.89 0.56
CA ASN A 162 18.17 6.80 -0.90
C ASN A 162 17.67 5.45 -1.41
N LYS A 163 18.01 4.35 -0.72
CA LYS A 163 17.47 3.01 -1.03
C LYS A 163 15.94 2.99 -0.89
N GLN A 164 15.41 3.51 0.23
CA GLN A 164 13.97 3.61 0.47
C GLN A 164 13.25 4.37 -0.66
N LYS A 165 13.78 5.55 -1.05
CA LYS A 165 13.21 6.38 -2.12
C LYS A 165 13.24 5.68 -3.48
N SER A 166 14.31 4.96 -3.78
CA SER A 166 14.41 4.17 -5.01
C SER A 166 13.35 3.07 -5.06
N THR A 167 13.19 2.32 -3.97
CA THR A 167 12.16 1.26 -3.87
C THR A 167 10.75 1.82 -3.94
N GLN A 168 10.46 2.95 -3.28
CA GLN A 168 9.16 3.65 -3.40
C GLN A 168 8.84 4.02 -4.86
N THR A 169 9.86 4.46 -5.61
CA THR A 169 9.70 4.80 -7.03
C THR A 169 9.37 3.56 -7.87
N GLN A 170 10.04 2.43 -7.59
CA GLN A 170 9.77 1.15 -8.25
C GLN A 170 8.36 0.61 -7.95
N VAL A 171 7.86 0.78 -6.72
CA VAL A 171 6.49 0.40 -6.36
C VAL A 171 5.47 1.26 -7.12
N LYS A 172 5.71 2.58 -7.19
CA LYS A 172 4.83 3.52 -7.91
C LYS A 172 4.77 3.25 -9.41
N SER A 173 5.89 2.87 -10.04
CA SER A 173 5.94 2.61 -11.48
C SER A 173 5.16 1.37 -11.91
N ILE A 174 4.83 0.44 -11.01
CA ILE A 174 4.08 -0.78 -11.36
C ILE A 174 2.56 -0.49 -11.57
N ILE A 175 2.04 0.62 -11.03
CA ILE A 175 0.59 0.93 -11.10
C ILE A 175 0.11 1.24 -12.54
N PRO A 176 0.78 2.13 -13.33
CA PRO A 176 0.40 2.40 -14.72
C PRO A 176 0.53 1.16 -15.61
N ASP A 177 1.55 0.34 -15.39
CA ASP A 177 1.81 -0.88 -16.16
C ASP A 177 0.68 -1.90 -15.98
N TYR A 178 0.20 -2.06 -14.75
CA TYR A 178 -0.94 -2.92 -14.47
C TYR A 178 -2.21 -2.50 -15.23
N LYS A 179 -2.52 -1.20 -15.32
CA LYS A 179 -3.71 -0.72 -16.06
C LYS A 179 -3.62 -1.07 -17.55
N THR A 180 -2.44 -0.95 -18.13
CA THR A 180 -2.19 -1.33 -19.52
C THR A 180 -2.35 -2.84 -19.72
N LYS A 181 -1.78 -3.65 -18.81
CA LYS A 181 -1.92 -5.11 -18.84
C LYS A 181 -3.35 -5.58 -18.61
N LYS A 182 -4.13 -4.94 -17.74
CA LYS A 182 -5.56 -5.21 -17.57
C LYS A 182 -6.31 -5.07 -18.89
N LYS A 183 -6.06 -4.02 -19.67
CA LYS A 183 -6.70 -3.86 -20.99
C LYS A 183 -6.33 -5.00 -21.95
N LEU A 184 -5.09 -5.49 -21.89
CA LEU A 184 -4.66 -6.64 -22.71
C LEU A 184 -5.35 -7.93 -22.27
N ILE A 185 -5.52 -8.16 -20.97
CA ILE A 185 -6.28 -9.28 -20.42
C ILE A 185 -7.75 -9.18 -20.83
N ASP A 186 -8.38 -8.02 -20.66
CA ASP A 186 -9.77 -7.76 -21.03
C ASP A 186 -10.01 -8.06 -22.53
N LYS A 187 -9.05 -7.71 -23.38
CA LYS A 187 -9.06 -8.03 -24.82
C LYS A 187 -8.87 -9.54 -25.08
N GLN A 188 -7.98 -10.19 -24.34
CA GLN A 188 -7.74 -11.62 -24.47
C GLN A 188 -8.97 -12.44 -24.03
N ILE A 189 -9.61 -12.07 -22.92
CA ILE A 189 -10.85 -12.71 -22.45
C ILE A 189 -11.92 -12.63 -23.55
N LEU A 190 -12.09 -11.46 -24.18
CA LEU A 190 -13.04 -11.31 -25.28
C LEU A 190 -12.68 -12.21 -26.47
N LYS A 191 -11.38 -12.29 -26.82
CA LYS A 191 -10.90 -13.20 -27.88
C LYS A 191 -11.23 -14.65 -27.54
N ASN A 192 -10.98 -15.08 -26.31
CA ASN A 192 -11.27 -16.44 -25.85
C ASN A 192 -12.76 -16.75 -25.92
N ILE A 193 -13.62 -15.84 -25.45
CA ILE A 193 -15.10 -15.98 -25.54
C ILE A 193 -15.51 -16.17 -27.00
N CYS A 194 -15.05 -15.31 -27.90
CA CYS A 194 -15.38 -15.40 -29.33
C CYS A 194 -14.92 -16.73 -29.94
N THR A 195 -13.70 -17.18 -29.62
CA THR A 195 -13.18 -18.47 -30.10
C THR A 195 -14.02 -19.64 -29.59
N ILE A 196 -14.38 -19.66 -28.31
CA ILE A 196 -15.20 -20.73 -27.72
C ILE A 196 -16.59 -20.79 -28.37
N ILE A 197 -17.23 -19.64 -28.58
CA ILE A 197 -18.53 -19.55 -29.26
C ILE A 197 -18.44 -20.07 -30.69
N LEU A 198 -17.41 -19.66 -31.44
CA LEU A 198 -17.22 -20.11 -32.83
C LEU A 198 -16.96 -21.63 -32.92
N SER A 199 -16.25 -22.20 -31.95
CA SER A 199 -15.97 -23.64 -31.91
C SER A 199 -17.15 -24.49 -31.40
N ASN A 200 -18.13 -23.88 -30.73
CA ASN A 200 -19.27 -24.58 -30.12
C ASN A 200 -20.58 -23.82 -30.43
N PRO A 201 -20.97 -23.72 -31.72
CA PRO A 201 -22.20 -23.04 -32.09
C PRO A 201 -23.40 -23.69 -31.38
N ASP A 202 -24.34 -22.86 -30.94
CA ASP A 202 -25.57 -23.26 -30.24
C ASP A 202 -25.36 -24.01 -28.91
N GLN A 203 -24.15 -23.98 -28.34
CA GLN A 203 -23.82 -24.61 -27.06
C GLN A 203 -23.35 -23.59 -26.02
N PRO A 204 -24.23 -22.66 -25.56
CA PRO A 204 -23.86 -21.61 -24.62
C PRO A 204 -23.37 -22.15 -23.26
N ASP A 205 -23.81 -23.34 -22.87
CA ASP A 205 -23.42 -23.96 -21.60
C ASP A 205 -21.92 -24.28 -21.54
N VAL A 206 -21.28 -24.56 -22.68
CA VAL A 206 -19.83 -24.79 -22.75
C VAL A 206 -19.06 -23.54 -22.31
N LEU A 207 -19.53 -22.36 -22.69
CA LEU A 207 -18.92 -21.10 -22.26
C LEU A 207 -18.99 -20.94 -20.74
N LEU A 208 -20.13 -21.26 -20.12
CA LEU A 208 -20.35 -21.16 -18.67
C LEU A 208 -19.53 -22.17 -17.88
N THR A 209 -19.18 -23.32 -18.47
CA THR A 209 -18.27 -24.28 -17.82
C THR A 209 -16.80 -23.86 -17.86
N LEU A 210 -16.43 -23.01 -18.82
CA LEU A 210 -15.05 -22.58 -19.04
C LEU A 210 -14.71 -21.25 -18.36
N PHE A 211 -15.72 -20.49 -17.95
CA PHE A 211 -15.57 -19.22 -17.25
C PHE A 211 -16.29 -19.27 -15.91
N ASN A 212 -15.54 -19.08 -14.83
CA ASN A 212 -16.12 -18.96 -13.49
C ASN A 212 -16.69 -17.54 -13.31
N ASP A 213 -18.01 -17.41 -13.43
CA ASP A 213 -18.75 -16.14 -13.29
C ASP A 213 -18.66 -15.55 -11.88
N LYS A 214 -18.39 -16.37 -10.86
CA LYS A 214 -18.22 -15.93 -9.47
C LYS A 214 -17.01 -15.04 -9.25
N LEU A 215 -16.01 -15.12 -10.14
CA LEU A 215 -14.79 -14.30 -10.08
C LEU A 215 -14.93 -12.97 -10.85
N ILE A 216 -16.00 -12.83 -11.66
CA ILE A 216 -16.37 -11.58 -12.33
C ILE A 216 -17.77 -11.19 -11.85
N THR A 217 -17.87 -10.72 -10.62
CA THR A 217 -19.12 -10.11 -10.17
C THR A 217 -19.22 -8.71 -10.80
N PRO A 218 -20.23 -8.41 -11.65
CA PRO A 218 -20.43 -7.06 -12.16
C PRO A 218 -20.88 -6.17 -11.01
N HIS A 219 -19.98 -5.36 -10.46
CA HIS A 219 -20.37 -4.30 -9.54
C HIS A 219 -21.22 -3.28 -10.30
N ARG A 220 -22.47 -3.14 -9.88
CA ARG A 220 -23.44 -2.21 -10.46
C ARG A 220 -22.92 -0.79 -10.23
N LYS A 221 -22.60 -0.06 -11.30
CA LYS A 221 -22.28 1.38 -11.22
C LYS A 221 -23.46 2.14 -10.63
N THR A 222 -23.43 2.45 -9.34
CA THR A 222 -24.19 3.57 -8.80
C THR A 222 -23.37 4.82 -9.04
N LYS A 223 -23.60 5.44 -10.21
CA LYS A 223 -23.20 6.84 -10.43
C LYS A 223 -23.72 7.66 -9.25
N THR A 224 -22.82 8.23 -8.46
CA THR A 224 -22.84 9.65 -8.06
C THR A 224 -21.61 9.97 -7.21
N ASN A 225 -20.77 10.84 -7.75
CA ASN A 225 -19.82 11.76 -7.11
C ASN A 225 -18.33 11.37 -7.23
N ASP A 226 -17.63 12.05 -8.15
CA ASP A 226 -16.16 12.16 -8.25
C ASP A 226 -15.35 10.87 -7.96
N ASP A 227 -15.63 9.84 -8.77
CA ASP A 227 -15.19 8.44 -8.71
C ASP A 227 -13.66 8.14 -8.80
N ASN A 228 -12.75 9.03 -8.44
CA ASN A 228 -11.30 8.81 -8.63
C ASN A 228 -10.39 9.05 -7.42
N GLN A 229 -10.95 9.32 -6.23
CA GLN A 229 -10.10 9.45 -5.04
C GLN A 229 -9.82 8.08 -4.42
N LEU A 230 -8.64 7.55 -4.76
CA LEU A 230 -8.00 6.48 -4.01
C LEU A 230 -7.41 7.09 -2.73
N TYR A 231 -7.91 6.67 -1.58
CA TYR A 231 -7.36 7.08 -0.29
C TYR A 231 -6.36 6.02 0.17
N LEU A 232 -5.12 6.44 0.35
CA LEU A 232 -4.07 5.63 0.94
C LEU A 232 -3.93 6.04 2.40
N LEU A 233 -4.14 5.07 3.30
CA LEU A 233 -4.10 5.29 4.73
C LEU A 233 -2.99 4.43 5.33
N LYS A 234 -1.98 5.07 5.90
CA LYS A 234 -0.94 4.40 6.68
C LYS A 234 -1.39 4.33 8.14
N ILE A 235 -1.43 3.12 8.69
CA ILE A 235 -1.80 2.83 10.07
C ILE A 235 -0.55 2.31 10.79
N LEU A 236 -0.07 3.07 11.77
CA LEU A 236 1.13 2.71 12.52
C LEU A 236 0.87 1.50 13.41
N ALA A 237 1.92 0.74 13.71
CA ALA A 237 1.85 -0.37 14.66
C ALA A 237 1.21 0.06 16.00
N ALA A 238 0.30 -0.77 16.54
CA ALA A 238 -0.45 -0.54 17.78
C ALA A 238 -1.24 0.79 17.81
N THR A 239 -1.67 1.30 16.66
CA THR A 239 -2.46 2.53 16.57
C THR A 239 -3.80 2.32 15.88
N HIS A 240 -4.64 3.34 15.95
CA HIS A 240 -5.82 3.46 15.13
C HIS A 240 -5.86 4.85 14.50
N ILE A 241 -6.50 4.94 13.34
CA ILE A 241 -6.61 6.18 12.58
C ILE A 241 -7.95 6.23 11.86
N ALA A 242 -8.61 7.38 11.92
CA ALA A 242 -9.80 7.65 11.13
C ALA A 242 -9.41 7.89 9.67
N ALA A 243 -10.15 7.26 8.76
CA ALA A 243 -10.09 7.59 7.36
C ALA A 243 -10.56 9.04 7.19
N ASN A 244 -9.75 9.88 6.56
CA ASN A 244 -10.00 11.32 6.50
C ASN A 244 -10.99 11.69 5.38
N PHE A 245 -12.08 10.91 5.28
CA PHE A 245 -13.20 11.13 4.38
C PHE A 245 -14.50 10.88 5.12
N THR A 246 -15.56 11.56 4.68
CA THR A 246 -16.93 11.30 5.14
C THR A 246 -17.65 10.45 4.12
N PHE A 247 -18.48 9.53 4.58
CA PHE A 247 -19.33 8.72 3.73
C PHE A 247 -20.81 8.85 4.15
N THR A 248 -21.70 8.47 3.25
CA THR A 248 -23.14 8.38 3.46
C THR A 248 -23.58 6.92 3.48
N SER A 249 -24.76 6.62 4.01
CA SER A 249 -25.31 5.26 4.01
C SER A 249 -25.59 4.68 2.62
N LYS A 250 -25.44 5.49 1.55
CA LYS A 250 -25.59 5.06 0.17
C LYS A 250 -24.26 4.66 -0.48
N ASP A 251 -23.15 4.97 0.16
CA ASP A 251 -21.82 4.74 -0.39
C ASP A 251 -21.45 3.26 -0.22
N VAL A 252 -20.69 2.75 -1.18
CA VAL A 252 -20.04 1.45 -1.06
C VAL A 252 -18.53 1.68 -1.14
N LEU A 253 -17.79 0.99 -0.28
CA LEU A 253 -16.37 1.18 -0.10
C LEU A 253 -15.64 -0.11 -0.41
N LEU A 254 -14.62 -0.01 -1.23
CA LEU A 254 -13.65 -1.07 -1.46
C LEU A 254 -12.42 -0.78 -0.61
N ILE A 255 -12.06 -1.72 0.26
CA ILE A 255 -10.92 -1.59 1.16
C ILE A 255 -9.93 -2.71 0.89
N THR A 256 -8.70 -2.37 0.56
CA THR A 256 -7.63 -3.34 0.31
C THR A 256 -6.57 -3.23 1.39
N ASN A 257 -6.31 -4.33 2.11
CA ASN A 257 -5.19 -4.43 3.03
C ASN A 257 -3.92 -4.79 2.25
N ASN A 258 -2.99 -3.83 2.10
CA ASN A 258 -1.75 -4.07 1.38
C ASN A 258 -0.66 -4.77 2.22
N SER A 259 -0.96 -5.14 3.47
CA SER A 259 -0.05 -5.96 4.27
C SER A 259 -0.18 -7.43 3.90
N SER A 260 0.96 -8.11 3.75
CA SER A 260 1.00 -9.57 3.51
C SER A 260 1.05 -10.40 4.81
N THR A 261 1.13 -9.75 5.97
CA THR A 261 1.29 -10.44 7.27
C THR A 261 0.39 -9.93 8.38
N VAL A 262 -0.19 -8.74 8.24
CA VAL A 262 -0.95 -8.08 9.31
C VAL A 262 -2.40 -7.94 8.91
N SER A 263 -3.31 -8.48 9.72
CA SER A 263 -4.74 -8.17 9.60
C SER A 263 -5.02 -6.75 10.07
N ILE A 264 -5.90 -6.05 9.35
CA ILE A 264 -6.43 -4.76 9.77
C ILE A 264 -7.85 -4.91 10.25
N PHE A 265 -8.17 -4.20 11.33
CA PHE A 265 -9.52 -4.15 11.86
C PHE A 265 -10.15 -2.81 11.54
N TYR A 266 -11.47 -2.77 11.37
CA TYR A 266 -12.19 -1.52 11.16
C TYR A 266 -13.54 -1.51 11.85
N TYR A 267 -14.02 -0.30 12.12
CA TYR A 267 -15.35 -0.02 12.61
C TYR A 267 -15.77 1.38 12.19
N ALA A 268 -17.08 1.65 12.26
CA ALA A 268 -17.60 2.97 11.96
C ALA A 268 -17.98 3.72 13.25
N ALA A 269 -17.79 5.03 13.22
CA ALA A 269 -17.99 5.90 14.37
C ALA A 269 -18.59 7.26 13.98
N ALA A 270 -19.27 7.89 14.94
CA ALA A 270 -19.81 9.24 14.79
C ALA A 270 -18.73 10.34 14.81
N THR A 271 -17.60 10.09 15.49
CA THR A 271 -16.46 11.01 15.60
C THR A 271 -15.15 10.27 15.28
N ALA A 272 -14.12 11.02 14.88
CA ALA A 272 -12.81 10.46 14.47
C ALA A 272 -11.97 9.90 15.64
N ASP A 273 -12.33 10.27 16.86
CA ASP A 273 -11.66 9.99 18.14
C ASP A 273 -12.47 9.02 19.03
N ALA A 274 -13.43 8.32 18.44
CA ALA A 274 -14.22 7.33 19.16
C ALA A 274 -13.35 6.20 19.74
N ALA A 275 -13.75 5.69 20.90
CA ALA A 275 -13.06 4.56 21.52
C ALA A 275 -13.28 3.28 20.71
N VAL A 276 -12.23 2.45 20.63
CA VAL A 276 -12.26 1.18 19.89
C VAL A 276 -13.26 0.22 20.56
N PRO A 277 -14.29 -0.26 19.84
CA PRO A 277 -15.27 -1.20 20.38
C PRO A 277 -14.69 -2.61 20.54
N ALA A 278 -15.35 -3.44 21.35
CA ALA A 278 -14.94 -4.82 21.59
C ALA A 278 -15.08 -5.72 20.34
N THR A 279 -16.04 -5.41 19.47
CA THR A 279 -16.29 -6.12 18.21
C THR A 279 -15.85 -5.26 17.05
N LEU A 280 -15.00 -5.84 16.19
CA LEU A 280 -14.44 -5.18 15.02
C LEU A 280 -14.60 -6.09 13.81
N HIS A 281 -14.72 -5.49 12.64
CA HIS A 281 -14.58 -6.22 11.39
C HIS A 281 -13.09 -6.38 11.08
N GLU A 282 -12.72 -7.50 10.47
CA GLU A 282 -11.34 -7.83 10.11
C GLU A 282 -11.18 -7.86 8.59
N ILE A 283 -10.02 -7.41 8.13
CA ILE A 283 -9.52 -7.51 6.77
C ILE A 283 -8.20 -8.24 6.87
N LEU A 284 -8.17 -9.47 6.38
CA LEU A 284 -7.01 -10.34 6.39
C LEU A 284 -5.86 -9.75 5.54
N PRO A 285 -4.63 -10.25 5.73
CA PRO A 285 -3.53 -9.85 4.88
C PRO A 285 -3.79 -10.13 3.39
N ASP A 286 -3.40 -9.20 2.53
CA ASP A 286 -3.64 -9.21 1.08
C ASP A 286 -5.13 -9.34 0.68
N GLU A 287 -6.06 -9.11 1.61
CA GLU A 287 -7.50 -9.20 1.37
C GLU A 287 -8.08 -7.87 0.87
N GLU A 288 -9.09 -7.98 0.03
CA GLU A 288 -9.92 -6.88 -0.44
C GLU A 288 -11.36 -7.13 0.01
N VAL A 289 -11.94 -6.16 0.73
CA VAL A 289 -13.27 -6.27 1.32
C VAL A 289 -14.15 -5.13 0.82
N GLU A 290 -15.32 -5.48 0.31
CA GLU A 290 -16.38 -4.54 -0.05
C GLU A 290 -17.33 -4.34 1.12
N ILE A 291 -17.60 -3.08 1.45
CA ILE A 291 -18.49 -2.70 2.55
C ILE A 291 -19.51 -1.70 2.03
N ALA A 292 -20.78 -2.08 2.05
CA ALA A 292 -21.86 -1.12 1.92
C ALA A 292 -21.93 -0.30 3.21
N ALA A 293 -21.79 1.02 3.13
CA ALA A 293 -21.80 1.89 4.30
C ALA A 293 -23.09 1.79 5.14
N SER A 294 -24.18 1.31 4.56
CA SER A 294 -25.42 1.00 5.28
C SER A 294 -25.26 -0.10 6.33
N THR A 295 -24.32 -1.04 6.16
CA THR A 295 -24.06 -2.13 7.11
C THR A 295 -23.25 -1.66 8.33
N LEU A 296 -22.60 -0.50 8.21
CA LEU A 296 -21.80 0.10 9.26
C LEU A 296 -22.63 0.82 10.34
N GLY A 297 -23.96 0.92 10.18
CA GLY A 297 -24.88 1.50 11.16
C GLY A 297 -25.29 2.96 10.88
N THR A 298 -26.34 3.42 11.57
CA THR A 298 -26.89 4.78 11.40
C THR A 298 -26.13 5.80 12.24
N GLY A 299 -25.84 6.98 11.68
CA GLY A 299 -25.16 8.09 12.39
C GLY A 299 -23.63 8.04 12.37
N ASN A 300 -23.02 7.05 11.74
CA ASN A 300 -21.58 6.95 11.60
C ASN A 300 -21.08 7.76 10.40
N LYS A 301 -20.06 8.60 10.64
CA LYS A 301 -19.46 9.51 9.63
C LYS A 301 -18.02 9.17 9.29
N TYR A 302 -17.35 8.41 10.16
CA TYR A 302 -15.94 8.05 10.05
C TYR A 302 -15.79 6.54 10.07
N ILE A 303 -14.85 6.03 9.28
CA ILE A 303 -14.33 4.67 9.44
C ILE A 303 -13.00 4.78 10.15
N ILE A 304 -12.86 4.05 11.24
CA ILE A 304 -11.64 3.99 12.01
C ILE A 304 -11.01 2.63 11.76
N PHE A 305 -9.75 2.66 11.31
CA PHE A 305 -8.95 1.47 11.14
C PHE A 305 -8.03 1.29 12.33
N VAL A 306 -7.85 0.05 12.74
CA VAL A 306 -7.09 -0.36 13.91
C VAL A 306 -6.05 -1.38 13.47
N ASN A 307 -4.79 -1.05 13.71
CA ASN A 307 -3.69 -1.98 13.59
C ASN A 307 -3.36 -2.51 14.99
N LYS A 308 -3.69 -3.79 15.22
CA LYS A 308 -3.38 -4.48 16.48
C LYS A 308 -1.95 -5.03 16.53
N ASP A 309 -1.26 -5.09 15.39
CA ASP A 309 0.13 -5.54 15.34
C ASP A 309 1.04 -4.50 15.97
N THR A 310 1.93 -4.94 16.87
CA THR A 310 2.82 -4.05 17.63
C THR A 310 4.16 -3.81 16.93
N THR A 311 4.38 -4.43 15.77
CA THR A 311 5.69 -4.52 15.12
C THR A 311 5.71 -4.01 13.69
N ALA A 312 4.57 -3.99 13.00
CA ALA A 312 4.50 -3.65 11.58
C ALA A 312 3.41 -2.61 11.29
N ASP A 313 3.80 -1.55 10.59
CA ASP A 313 2.88 -0.59 10.00
C ASP A 313 2.13 -1.24 8.82
N VAL A 314 0.93 -0.75 8.54
CA VAL A 314 0.10 -1.24 7.44
C VAL A 314 -0.38 -0.08 6.57
N GLU A 315 -0.48 -0.32 5.27
CA GLU A 315 -1.12 0.57 4.33
C GLU A 315 -2.44 -0.03 3.87
N VAL A 316 -3.50 0.77 3.91
CA VAL A 316 -4.83 0.40 3.42
C VAL A 316 -5.19 1.32 2.26
N GLU A 317 -5.61 0.73 1.15
CA GLU A 317 -6.19 1.44 0.01
C GLU A 317 -7.70 1.44 0.16
N ILE A 318 -8.33 2.60 -0.02
CA ILE A 318 -9.79 2.77 0.09
C ILE A 318 -10.30 3.50 -1.14
N ALA A 319 -11.34 2.96 -1.76
CA ALA A 319 -12.00 3.57 -2.91
C ALA A 319 -13.51 3.57 -2.72
N PHE A 320 -14.16 4.69 -3.06
CA PHE A 320 -15.62 4.73 -3.23
C PHE A 320 -15.99 4.01 -4.54
N ILE A 321 -17.03 3.18 -4.47
CA ILE A 321 -17.55 2.36 -5.58
C ILE A 321 -19.07 2.50 -5.75
#